data_AF-A0A6A3EHP9-F1
#
_entry.id   AF-A0A6A3EHP9-F1
#
_cell.length_a   1.000
_cell.length_b   1.000
_cell.length_c   1.000
_cell.angle_alpha   90.00
_cell.angle_beta   90.00
_cell.angle_gamma   90.00
#
_symmetry.space_group_name_H-M   'P 1'
#
loop_
_entity.id
_entity.type
_entity.pdbx_description
1 polymer ?
#
loop_
_entity_poly.entity_id
_entity_poly.type
_entity_poly.pdbx_seq_one_letter_code
_entity_poly.pdbx_strand_id
1 'polypeptide(L)' 'MLIASGTHISIPAQPLDRDGVSYRLWKQTLWTLAEELDKKTNQALGLLDNKGRCKTAGSLRKRWRKLRVEV' A
#
# COMPACT_ATOMS: atom_id res chain seq x y z
N MET A 1 -8.99 5.77 9.83
CA MET A 1 -8.18 4.77 10.56
C MET A 1 -8.38 3.43 9.86
N LEU A 2 -7.33 2.82 9.31
CA LEU A 2 -7.39 1.47 8.73
C LEU A 2 -6.55 0.57 9.64
N ILE A 3 -7.20 -0.35 10.36
CA ILE A 3 -6.51 -1.34 11.19
C ILE A 3 -6.37 -2.59 10.33
N ALA A 4 -5.14 -2.86 9.86
CA ALA A 4 -4.78 -4.13 9.27
C ALA A 4 -3.85 -4.86 10.27
N SER A 5 -4.31 -5.99 10.81
CA SER A 5 -3.50 -6.98 11.52
C SER A 5 -2.46 -6.39 12.52
N GLY A 6 -2.91 -5.59 13.48
CA GLY A 6 -2.09 -5.15 14.63
C GLY A 6 -1.04 -4.07 14.36
N THR A 7 -0.87 -3.61 13.11
CA THR A 7 0.00 -2.46 12.80
C THR A 7 -0.86 -1.23 12.50
N HIS A 8 -0.68 -0.18 13.30
CA HIS A 8 -1.42 1.07 13.12
C HIS A 8 -0.87 1.83 11.91
N ILE A 9 -1.58 1.78 10.79
CA ILE A 9 -1.27 2.60 9.61
C ILE A 9 -1.98 3.93 9.75
N SER A 10 -1.23 4.99 10.05
CA SER A 10 -1.74 6.36 10.04
C SER A 10 -1.62 6.95 8.64
N ILE A 11 -2.76 7.27 8.03
CA ILE A 11 -2.80 8.03 6.78
C ILE A 11 -2.89 9.51 7.17
N PRO A 12 -1.89 10.35 6.83
CA PRO A 12 -1.91 11.76 7.19
C PRO A 12 -3.10 12.47 6.55
N ALA A 13 -3.73 13.38 7.31
CA ALA A 13 -4.83 14.19 6.80
C ALA A 13 -4.34 15.14 5.70
N GLN A 14 -5.19 15.41 4.71
CA GLN A 14 -4.89 16.36 3.66
C GLN A 14 -4.74 17.77 4.27
N PRO A 15 -3.65 18.50 3.96
CA PRO A 15 -3.52 19.91 4.31
C PRO A 15 -4.61 20.77 3.65
N LEU A 16 -5.06 21.82 4.34
CA LEU A 16 -6.07 22.75 3.81
C LEU A 16 -5.57 23.54 2.59
N ASP A 17 -4.33 23.98 2.64
CA ASP A 17 -3.66 24.64 1.52
C ASP A 17 -3.16 23.60 0.52
N ARG A 18 -3.73 23.63 -0.70
CA ARG A 18 -3.44 22.69 -1.79
C ARG A 18 -2.26 23.09 -2.66
N ASP A 19 -1.82 24.35 -2.64
CA ASP A 19 -0.75 24.83 -3.50
C ASP A 19 0.57 25.04 -2.73
N GLY A 20 0.48 25.05 -1.41
CA GLY A 20 1.60 25.16 -0.49
C GLY A 20 2.52 23.94 -0.41
N VAL A 21 3.68 24.18 0.19
CA VAL A 21 4.72 23.17 0.47
C VAL A 21 4.15 22.00 1.27
N SER A 22 3.23 22.26 2.21
CA SER A 22 2.58 21.22 3.02
C SER A 22 1.83 20.20 2.17
N TYR A 23 1.14 20.61 1.10
CA TYR A 23 0.44 19.68 0.21
C TYR A 23 1.42 18.79 -0.56
N ARG A 24 2.54 19.35 -1.03
CA ARG A 24 3.57 18.58 -1.73
C ARG A 24 4.20 17.53 -0.81
N LEU A 25 4.52 17.92 0.42
CA LEU A 25 5.03 17.02 1.46
C LEU A 25 4.01 15.92 1.78
N TRP A 26 2.74 16.26 1.97
CA TRP A 26 1.67 15.29 2.21
C TRP A 26 1.56 14.26 1.09
N LYS A 27 1.58 14.71 -0.19
CA LYS A 27 1.57 13.79 -1.33
C LYS A 27 2.78 12.86 -1.31
N GLN A 28 3.98 13.39 -1.04
CA GLN A 28 5.20 12.59 -0.95
C GLN A 28 5.10 11.54 0.17
N THR A 29 4.63 11.93 1.35
CA THR A 29 4.38 10.99 2.47
C THR A 29 3.40 9.89 2.07
N LEU A 30 2.30 10.23 1.38
CA LEU A 30 1.35 9.23 0.88
C LEU A 30 1.98 8.27 -0.13
N TRP A 31 2.80 8.78 -1.06
CA TRP A 31 3.51 7.93 -2.02
C TRP A 31 4.46 6.96 -1.31
N THR A 32 5.28 7.45 -0.38
CA THR A 32 6.19 6.60 0.40
C THR A 32 5.43 5.54 1.16
N LEU A 33 4.34 5.89 1.84
CA LEU A 33 3.51 4.94 2.58
C LEU A 33 2.93 3.86 1.65
N ALA A 34 2.40 4.25 0.50
CA ALA A 34 1.86 3.30 -0.48
C ALA A 34 2.93 2.33 -1.00
N GLU A 35 4.13 2.82 -1.32
CA GLU A 35 5.24 1.98 -1.77
C GLU A 35 5.71 0.99 -0.70
N GLU A 36 5.79 1.41 0.56
CA GLU A 36 6.18 0.52 1.66
C GLU A 36 5.14 -0.58 1.89
N LEU A 37 3.86 -0.23 1.84
CA LEU A 37 2.77 -1.21 1.95
C LEU A 37 2.77 -2.19 0.78
N ASP A 38 2.95 -1.70 -0.45
CA ASP A 38 3.06 -2.56 -1.63
C ASP A 38 4.26 -3.52 -1.50
N LYS A 39 5.44 -3.04 -1.05
CA LYS A 39 6.61 -3.90 -0.84
C LYS A 39 6.35 -4.99 0.20
N LYS A 40 5.83 -4.62 1.37
CA LYS A 40 5.54 -5.56 2.48
C LYS A 40 4.49 -6.59 2.08
N THR A 41 3.38 -6.15 1.50
CA THR A 41 2.31 -7.06 1.08
C THR A 41 2.72 -7.96 -0.08
N ASN A 42 3.52 -7.47 -1.02
CA ASN A 42 4.05 -8.28 -2.13
C ASN A 42 5.04 -9.36 -1.65
N GLN A 43 5.87 -9.05 -0.67
CA GLN A 43 6.72 -10.05 -0.02
C GLN A 43 5.88 -11.11 0.70
N ALA A 44 4.93 -10.71 1.54
CA ALA A 44 4.04 -11.63 2.23
C ALA A 44 3.25 -12.51 1.26
N LEU A 45 2.75 -11.92 0.18
CA LEU A 45 2.01 -12.64 -0.87
C LEU A 45 2.87 -13.69 -1.56
N GLY A 46 4.13 -13.37 -1.88
CA GLY A 46 5.03 -14.33 -2.51
C GLY A 46 5.35 -15.53 -1.62
N LEU A 47 5.36 -15.33 -0.29
CA LEU A 47 5.46 -16.43 0.68
C LEU A 47 4.16 -17.24 0.75
N LEU A 48 3.00 -16.59 0.66
CA LEU A 48 1.68 -17.22 0.75
C LEU A 48 1.41 -18.22 -0.38
N ASP A 49 1.72 -17.85 -1.63
CA ASP A 49 1.45 -18.70 -2.80
C ASP A 49 2.73 -19.27 -3.45
N ASN A 50 3.86 -19.16 -2.75
CA ASN A 50 5.19 -19.64 -3.13
C ASN A 50 5.64 -19.19 -4.54
N LYS A 51 5.34 -17.95 -4.95
CA LYS A 51 5.87 -17.36 -6.20
C LYS A 51 6.62 -16.07 -5.94
N GLY A 52 7.38 -15.65 -6.97
CA GLY A 52 8.13 -14.39 -6.94
C GLY A 52 7.25 -13.13 -6.75
N ARG A 53 7.94 -12.01 -6.51
CA ARG A 53 7.32 -10.70 -6.31
C ARG A 53 6.68 -10.18 -7.59
N CYS A 54 5.54 -9.51 -7.47
CA CYS A 54 4.94 -8.71 -8.54
C CYS A 54 5.83 -7.49 -8.87
N LYS A 55 5.97 -7.15 -10.16
CA LYS A 55 6.75 -5.99 -10.60
C LYS A 55 5.98 -4.67 -10.52
N THR A 56 4.65 -4.72 -10.46
CA THR A 56 3.79 -3.53 -10.47
C THR A 56 2.66 -3.65 -9.44
N ALA A 57 2.22 -2.51 -8.90
CA ALA A 57 1.10 -2.44 -7.97
C ALA A 57 -0.21 -2.98 -8.58
N GLY A 58 -0.42 -2.79 -9.89
CA GLY A 58 -1.57 -3.33 -10.62
C GLY A 58 -1.59 -4.86 -10.64
N SER A 59 -0.43 -5.49 -10.89
CA SER A 59 -0.26 -6.94 -10.82
C SER A 59 -0.52 -7.49 -9.42
N LEU A 60 0.02 -6.82 -8.39
CA LEU A 60 -0.19 -7.15 -6.99
C LEU A 60 -1.69 -7.16 -6.63
N ARG A 61 -2.42 -6.09 -6.97
CA ARG A 61 -3.88 -5.98 -6.73
C ARG A 61 -4.69 -7.03 -7.49
N LYS A 62 -4.27 -7.42 -8.69
CA LYS A 62 -4.95 -8.49 -9.46
C LYS A 62 -4.76 -9.85 -8.79
N ARG A 63 -3.54 -10.14 -8.33
CA ARG A 63 -3.20 -11.40 -7.66
C ARG A 63 -3.93 -11.55 -6.32
N TRP A 64 -4.00 -10.49 -5.51
CA TRP A 64 -4.82 -10.47 -4.30
C TRP A 64 -6.30 -10.74 -4.59
N ARG A 65 -6.87 -10.11 -5.62
CA ARG A 65 -8.27 -10.37 -6.02
C ARG A 65 -8.52 -11.82 -6.40
N LYS A 66 -7.57 -12.47 -7.06
CA LYS A 66 -7.66 -13.89 -7.42
C LYS A 66 -7.68 -14.78 -6.18
N LEU A 67 -6.71 -14.59 -5.26
CA LEU A 67 -6.65 -15.38 -4.03
C LEU A 67 -7.89 -15.21 -3.15
N ARG A 68 -8.48 -14.01 -3.11
CA ARG A 68 -9.71 -13.76 -2.33
C ARG A 68 -10.93 -14.55 -2.83
N VAL A 69 -10.90 -15.07 -4.06
CA VAL A 69 -11.96 -15.91 -4.63
C VAL A 69 -11.65 -17.40 -4.47
N GLU A 70 -10.40 -17.75 -4.15
CA GLU A 70 -9.94 -19.12 -3.93
C GLU A 70 -10.05 -19.56 -2.45
N VAL A 71 -10.39 -18.64 -1.54
CA VAL A 71 -10.68 -18.86 -0.12
C VAL A 71 -12.18 -18.90 0.09
#